data_AF-A0A0A1G8Q3-F1
#
_entry.id   AF-A0A0A1G8Q3-F1
#
_cell.length_a   1.000
_cell.length_b   1.000
_cell.length_c   1.000
_cell.angle_alpha   90.00
_cell.angle_beta   90.00
_cell.angle_gamma   90.00
#
_symmetry.space_group_name_H-M   'P 1'
#
loop_
_entity.id
_entity.type
_entity.pdbx_description
1 polymer ?
#
loop_
_entity_poly.entity_id
_entity_poly.type
_entity_poly.pdbx_seq_one_letter_code
_entity_poly.pdbx_strand_id
1 'polypeptide(L)'
;AGRRSNRLFYLSIPPNIFLDVVRCSRHHTSSENGWTRVIVEKPFGRDTKSSGELTRGLKQYLTEDQIFRRIDHCLGEELVENLLVLRFSNLLFEPLWSRNYIRNVQLICSKDFGTEG
;
A
#
# COMPACT_ATOMS: atom_id res chain seq x y z
N ALA A 1 23.58 -7.95 -25.99
CA ALA A 1 23.44 -7.15 -24.76
C ALA A 1 22.02 -7.30 -24.22
N GLY A 2 21.84 -8.01 -23.11
CA GLY A 2 20.51 -8.36 -22.57
C GLY A 2 19.75 -7.11 -22.12
N ARG A 3 18.56 -6.91 -22.70
CA ARG A 3 17.68 -5.75 -22.44
C ARG A 3 17.31 -5.75 -20.95
N ARG A 4 17.56 -4.66 -20.23
CA ARG A 4 17.11 -4.50 -18.83
C ARG A 4 15.59 -4.64 -18.79
N SER A 5 15.09 -5.74 -18.23
CA SER A 5 13.65 -6.00 -18.14
C SER A 5 13.15 -5.63 -16.76
N ASN A 6 12.46 -4.50 -16.67
CA ASN A 6 11.70 -4.15 -15.47
C ASN A 6 10.33 -4.85 -15.54
N ARG A 7 9.92 -5.48 -14.44
CA ARG A 7 8.69 -6.28 -14.37
C ARG A 7 7.80 -5.76 -13.25
N LEU A 8 6.53 -5.54 -13.57
CA LEU A 8 5.51 -5.13 -12.60
C LEU A 8 4.37 -6.15 -12.62
N PHE A 9 4.10 -6.77 -11.48
CA PHE A 9 3.05 -7.76 -11.31
C PHE A 9 1.89 -7.13 -10.53
N TYR A 10 0.72 -7.09 -11.14
CA TYR A 10 -0.51 -6.66 -10.47
C TYR A 10 -1.30 -7.89 -10.02
N LEU A 11 -1.45 -8.08 -8.71
CA LEU A 11 -2.10 -9.24 -8.14
C LEU A 11 -3.56 -8.93 -7.78
N SER A 12 -4.44 -9.02 -8.78
CA SER A 12 -5.91 -9.01 -8.62
C SER A 12 -6.44 -10.40 -8.27
N ILE A 13 -5.88 -11.04 -7.26
CA ILE A 13 -6.23 -12.42 -6.87
C ILE A 13 -6.72 -12.47 -5.43
N PRO A 14 -7.55 -13.46 -5.06
CA PRO A 14 -7.99 -13.64 -3.69
C PRO A 14 -6.80 -13.91 -2.74
N PRO A 15 -6.91 -13.51 -1.46
CA PRO A 15 -5.79 -13.48 -0.53
C PRO A 15 -5.17 -14.84 -0.23
N ASN A 16 -5.96 -15.91 -0.41
CA ASN A 16 -5.51 -17.28 -0.16
C ASN A 16 -4.39 -17.74 -1.09
N ILE A 17 -4.27 -17.14 -2.29
CA ILE A 17 -3.34 -17.57 -3.33
C ILE A 17 -2.14 -16.60 -3.45
N PHE A 18 -2.12 -15.51 -2.67
CA PHE A 18 -1.03 -14.52 -2.76
C PHE A 18 0.34 -15.12 -2.48
N LEU A 19 0.47 -15.93 -1.43
CA LEU A 19 1.75 -16.52 -1.04
C LEU A 19 2.28 -17.48 -2.10
N ASP A 20 1.39 -18.28 -2.70
CA ASP A 20 1.76 -19.24 -3.74
C ASP A 20 2.20 -18.52 -5.03
N VAL A 21 1.48 -17.48 -5.45
CA VAL A 21 1.87 -16.70 -6.64
C VAL A 21 3.19 -15.96 -6.41
N VAL A 22 3.41 -15.39 -5.23
CA VAL A 22 4.67 -14.72 -4.89
C VAL A 22 5.84 -15.70 -4.88
N ARG A 23 5.64 -16.90 -4.33
CA ARG A 23 6.62 -17.99 -4.36
C ARG A 23 6.96 -18.39 -5.80
N CYS A 24 5.95 -18.59 -6.65
CA CYS A 24 6.15 -18.94 -8.06
C CYS A 24 6.85 -17.82 -8.84
N SER A 25 6.46 -16.57 -8.61
CA SER A 25 7.04 -15.38 -9.24
C SER A 25 8.52 -15.23 -8.92
N ARG A 26 8.92 -15.45 -7.66
CA ARG A 26 10.36 -15.43 -7.30
C ARG A 26 11.17 -16.48 -8.07
N HIS A 27 10.65 -17.70 -8.20
CA HIS A 27 11.39 -18.79 -8.83
C HIS A 27 11.50 -18.65 -10.36
N HIS A 28 10.49 -18.10 -11.03
CA HIS A 28 10.41 -18.13 -12.50
C HIS A 28 10.51 -16.76 -13.17
N THR A 29 10.27 -15.66 -12.46
CA THR A 29 10.12 -14.34 -13.08
C THR A 29 10.97 -13.24 -12.46
N SER A 30 11.92 -13.58 -11.57
CA SER A 30 12.94 -12.62 -11.11
C SER A 30 13.81 -12.17 -12.28
N SER A 31 13.90 -10.87 -12.49
CA SER A 31 14.72 -10.29 -13.57
C SER A 31 16.18 -10.22 -13.12
N GLU A 32 17.09 -10.83 -13.88
CA GLU A 32 18.54 -10.79 -13.59
C GLU A 32 19.15 -9.40 -13.77
N ASN A 33 18.51 -8.53 -14.57
CA ASN A 33 19.05 -7.23 -15.00
C ASN A 33 18.08 -6.04 -14.83
N GLY A 34 17.01 -6.17 -14.04
CA GLY A 34 16.02 -5.09 -13.82
C GLY A 34 15.24 -5.25 -12.52
N TRP A 35 14.40 -4.26 -12.18
CA TRP A 35 13.59 -4.33 -10.96
C TRP A 35 12.34 -5.18 -11.17
N THR A 36 11.91 -5.87 -10.12
CA THR A 36 10.64 -6.59 -10.07
C THR A 36 9.80 -6.01 -8.96
N ARG A 37 8.63 -5.48 -9.28
CA ARG A 37 7.68 -4.90 -8.31
C ARG A 37 6.38 -5.66 -8.34
N VAL A 38 5.79 -5.87 -7.18
CA VAL A 38 4.53 -6.57 -7.01
C VAL A 38 3.55 -5.63 -6.32
N ILE A 39 2.42 -5.40 -6.97
CA ILE A 39 1.29 -4.65 -6.44
C ILE A 39 0.28 -5.67 -5.92
N VAL A 40 -0.10 -5.53 -4.66
CA VAL A 40 -1.05 -6.42 -3.97
C VAL A 40 -2.28 -5.63 -3.56
N GLU A 41 -3.45 -6.22 -3.84
CA GLU A 41 -4.75 -5.68 -3.45
C GLU A 41 -5.13 -6.07 -2.02
N LYS A 42 -5.97 -5.24 -1.39
CA LYS A 42 -6.64 -5.56 -0.11
C LYS A 42 -7.63 -6.71 -0.31
N PRO A 43 -7.82 -7.61 0.69
CA PRO A 43 -7.52 -7.45 2.12
C PRO A 43 -6.16 -8.05 2.57
N PHE A 44 -5.45 -7.32 3.45
CA PHE A 44 -4.18 -7.74 4.07
C PHE A 44 -4.37 -8.58 5.34
N GLY A 45 -5.15 -9.65 5.23
CA GLY A 45 -5.60 -10.44 6.38
C GLY A 45 -6.84 -9.83 7.05
N ARG A 46 -7.40 -10.57 8.00
CA ARG A 46 -8.63 -10.19 8.73
C ARG A 46 -8.35 -9.74 10.16
N ASP A 47 -7.18 -10.06 10.68
CA ASP A 47 -6.72 -9.73 12.03
C ASP A 47 -5.22 -9.39 12.03
N THR A 48 -4.73 -8.79 13.11
CA THR A 48 -3.32 -8.40 13.24
C THR A 48 -2.38 -9.60 13.09
N LYS A 49 -2.81 -10.79 13.55
CA LYS A 49 -2.03 -12.02 13.45
C LYS A 49 -1.90 -12.51 12.01
N SER A 50 -3.01 -12.68 11.27
CA SER A 50 -2.99 -13.08 9.85
C SER A 50 -2.28 -12.06 8.97
N SER A 51 -2.42 -10.76 9.25
CA SER A 51 -1.69 -9.71 8.55
C SER A 51 -0.17 -9.82 8.77
N GLY A 52 0.23 -10.11 10.01
CA GLY A 52 1.63 -10.35 10.37
C GLY A 52 2.20 -11.60 9.69
N GLU A 53 1.43 -12.70 9.65
CA GLU A 53 1.82 -13.94 8.97
C GLU A 53 1.97 -13.76 7.47
N LEU A 54 1.00 -13.09 6.82
CA LEU A 54 1.06 -12.74 5.40
C LEU A 54 2.28 -11.86 5.12
N THR A 55 2.50 -10.83 5.94
CA THR A 55 3.65 -9.92 5.82
C THR A 55 4.98 -10.68 5.95
N ARG A 56 5.09 -11.59 6.92
CA ARG A 56 6.29 -12.41 7.13
C ARG A 56 6.53 -13.35 5.94
N GLY A 57 5.48 -13.99 5.42
CA GLY A 57 5.57 -14.82 4.22
C GLY A 57 6.03 -14.02 3.00
N LEU A 58 5.45 -12.84 2.77
CA LEU A 58 5.85 -11.97 1.65
C LEU A 58 7.31 -11.49 1.78
N LYS A 59 7.76 -11.13 2.99
CA LYS A 59 9.14 -10.70 3.26
C LYS A 59 10.19 -11.76 2.97
N GLN A 60 9.85 -13.05 3.03
CA GLN A 60 10.77 -14.12 2.70
C GLN A 60 11.12 -14.15 1.20
N TYR A 61 10.20 -13.68 0.35
CA TYR A 61 10.36 -13.77 -1.10
C TYR A 61 10.63 -12.41 -1.74
N LEU A 62 10.13 -11.31 -1.18
CA LEU A 62 10.23 -9.97 -1.74
C LEU A 62 10.81 -9.00 -0.71
N THR A 63 11.65 -8.06 -1.15
CA THR A 63 12.08 -6.94 -0.29
C THR A 63 10.95 -5.91 -0.16
N GLU A 64 10.89 -5.16 0.94
CA GLU A 64 9.78 -4.21 1.15
C GLU A 64 9.63 -3.17 0.03
N ASP A 65 10.74 -2.71 -0.56
CA ASP A 65 10.74 -1.76 -1.71
C ASP A 65 10.05 -2.34 -2.97
N GLN A 66 9.97 -3.66 -3.07
CA GLN A 66 9.34 -4.36 -4.20
C GLN A 66 7.85 -4.62 -3.94
N ILE A 67 7.38 -4.50 -2.70
CA ILE A 67 6.00 -4.79 -2.32
C ILE A 67 5.24 -3.49 -2.19
N PHE A 68 4.41 -3.18 -3.18
CA PHE A 68 3.49 -2.05 -3.12
C PHE A 68 2.16 -2.52 -2.51
N ARG A 69 2.03 -2.38 -1.18
CA ARG A 69 0.80 -2.68 -0.41
C ARG A 69 -0.25 -1.58 -0.51
N ARG A 70 -0.33 -0.91 -1.66
CA ARG A 70 -0.84 0.45 -1.74
C ARG A 70 -1.99 0.59 -2.73
N ILE A 71 -3.07 -0.15 -2.46
CA ILE A 71 -4.39 0.19 -3.01
C ILE A 71 -5.35 0.46 -1.85
N ASP A 72 -4.83 1.15 -0.83
CA ASP A 72 -5.67 2.13 -0.16
C ASP A 72 -5.85 3.28 -1.14
N HIS A 73 -6.82 3.12 -2.05
CA HIS A 73 -7.26 4.14 -3.00
C HIS A 73 -7.39 5.52 -2.33
N CYS A 74 -7.80 5.53 -1.06
CA CYS A 74 -7.92 6.72 -0.22
C CYS A 74 -6.62 7.54 -0.08
N LEU A 75 -5.43 6.93 -0.24
CA LEU A 75 -4.14 7.64 -0.17
C LEU A 75 -3.74 8.30 -1.49
N GLY A 76 -4.39 7.94 -2.60
CA GLY A 76 -4.20 8.56 -3.92
C GLY A 76 -5.27 9.61 -4.23
N GLU A 77 -6.22 9.83 -3.32
CA GLU A 77 -7.18 10.93 -3.42
C GLU A 77 -6.46 12.25 -3.18
N GLU A 78 -6.68 13.24 -4.06
CA GLU A 78 -6.03 14.56 -4.02
C GLU A 78 -6.13 15.24 -2.64
N LEU A 79 -7.21 14.98 -1.90
CA LEU A 79 -7.46 15.53 -0.57
C LEU A 79 -6.41 15.09 0.47
N VAL A 80 -5.91 13.84 0.38
CA VAL A 80 -4.94 13.31 1.33
C VAL A 80 -3.53 13.82 1.03
N GLU A 81 -3.17 13.96 -0.24
CA GLU A 81 -1.90 14.59 -0.64
C GLU A 81 -1.88 16.08 -0.27
N ASN A 82 -2.99 16.78 -0.49
CA ASN A 82 -3.13 18.19 -0.12
C ASN A 82 -3.01 18.43 1.39
N LEU A 83 -3.41 17.47 2.24
CA LEU A 83 -3.23 17.60 3.68
C LEU A 83 -1.75 17.72 4.09
N LEU A 84 -0.86 16.96 3.45
CA LEU A 84 0.59 17.03 3.71
C LEU A 84 1.14 18.38 3.27
N VAL A 85 0.74 18.86 2.10
CA VAL A 85 1.13 20.18 1.58
C VAL A 85 0.60 21.29 2.51
N LEU A 86 -0.65 21.22 2.95
CA LEU A 86 -1.24 22.21 3.85
C LEU A 86 -0.51 22.27 5.20
N ARG A 87 -0.13 21.11 5.75
CA ARG A 87 0.56 21.02 7.04
C ARG A 87 2.01 21.50 7.00
N PHE A 88 2.76 21.18 5.95
CA PHE A 88 4.22 21.40 5.93
C PHE A 88 4.68 22.54 5.02
N SER A 89 3.87 22.97 4.05
CA SER A 89 4.23 24.06 3.14
C SER A 89 3.77 25.44 3.62
N ASN A 90 3.09 25.51 4.77
CA ASN A 90 2.58 26.76 5.34
C ASN A 90 3.18 27.04 6.71
N LEU A 91 4.06 28.05 6.77
CA LEU A 91 4.67 28.57 8.00
C LEU A 91 3.64 28.99 9.07
N LEU A 92 2.42 29.34 8.66
CA LEU A 92 1.34 29.69 9.56
C LEU A 92 0.65 28.47 10.19
N PHE A 93 0.53 27.36 9.45
CA PHE A 93 -0.18 26.16 9.92
C PHE A 93 0.73 25.21 10.69
N GLU A 94 2.04 25.23 10.45
CA GLU A 94 3.02 24.42 11.17
C GLU A 94 2.98 24.62 12.71
N PRO A 95 2.99 25.84 13.27
CA PRO A 95 2.94 26.04 14.73
C PRO A 95 1.53 25.84 15.33
N LEU A 96 0.47 26.00 14.51
CA LEU A 96 -0.91 25.79 14.94
C LEU A 96 -1.28 24.30 14.97
N TRP A 97 -0.51 23.44 14.30
CA TRP A 97 -0.71 21.98 14.32
C TRP A 97 -0.17 21.32 15.60
N SER A 98 -0.64 21.80 16.76
CA SER A 98 -0.24 21.31 18.08
C SER A 98 -1.44 21.14 19.01
N ARG A 99 -1.30 20.28 20.03
CA ARG A 99 -2.33 20.00 21.05
C ARG A 99 -2.81 21.27 21.77
N ASN A 100 -1.99 22.32 21.79
CA ASN A 100 -2.32 23.59 22.41
C ASN A 100 -3.39 24.38 21.65
N TYR A 101 -3.53 24.16 20.33
CA TYR A 101 -4.43 24.91 19.45
C TYR A 101 -5.55 24.05 18.86
N ILE A 102 -5.33 22.75 18.70
CA ILE A 102 -6.32 21.81 18.15
C ILE A 102 -7.15 21.21 19.28
N ARG A 103 -8.46 21.49 19.27
CA ARG A 103 -9.42 20.92 20.24
C ARG A 103 -9.86 19.50 19.90
N ASN A 104 -10.10 19.20 18.62
CA ASN A 104 -10.47 17.88 18.14
C ASN A 104 -10.05 17.70 16.68
N VAL A 105 -9.88 16.44 16.27
CA VAL A 105 -9.70 16.04 14.87
C VAL A 105 -10.79 15.03 14.58
N GLN A 106 -11.66 15.35 13.62
CA GLN A 106 -12.75 14.47 13.21
C GLN A 106 -12.44 13.89 11.83
N LEU A 107 -12.55 12.57 11.71
CA LEU A 107 -12.39 11.84 10.46
C LEU A 107 -13.74 11.20 10.13
N ILE A 108 -14.45 11.78 9.17
CA ILE A 108 -15.77 11.30 8.73
C ILE A 108 -15.59 10.63 7.38
N CYS A 109 -15.89 9.34 7.31
CA CYS A 109 -15.99 8.60 6.06
C CYS A 109 -17.47 8.22 5.88
N SER A 110 -18.21 9.08 5.18
CA SER A 110 -19.57 8.75 4.74
C SER A 110 -19.49 8.14 3.35
N LYS A 111 -20.27 7.09 3.11
CA LYS A 111 -20.52 6.55 1.78
C LYS A 111 -22.02 6.59 1.58
N ASP A 112 -22.45 7.22 0.50
CA ASP A 112 -23.87 7.43 0.21
C ASP A 112 -24.53 6.21 -0.47
N PHE A 113 -23.79 5.09 -0.64
CA PHE A 113 -24.28 3.85 -1.22
C PHE A 113 -24.32 2.71 -0.18
N GLY A 114 -25.40 1.93 -0.20
CA GLY A 114 -25.57 0.73 0.62
C GLY A 114 -24.81 -0.48 0.08
N THR A 115 -24.94 -1.63 0.75
CA THR A 115 -24.46 -2.92 0.20
C THR A 115 -25.38 -3.34 -0.94
N GLU A 116 -25.08 -2.89 -2.16
CA GLU A 116 -25.63 -3.53 -3.35
C GLU A 116 -25.00 -4.92 -3.43
N GLY A 117 -25.85 -5.93 -3.28
CA GLY A 117 -25.47 -7.34 -3.14
C GLY A 117 -24.80 -7.94 -4.37
#